data_AF-A0A5K8A8X3-F1
#
_entry.id   AF-A0A5K8A8X3-F1
#
_cell.length_a   1.000
_cell.length_b   1.000
_cell.length_c   1.000
_cell.angle_alpha   90.00
_cell.angle_beta   90.00
_cell.angle_gamma   90.00
#
_symmetry.space_group_name_H-M   'P 1'
#
loop_
_entity.id
_entity.type
_entity.pdbx_description
1 polymer ?
#
loop_
_entity_poly.entity_id
_entity_poly.type
_entity_poly.pdbx_seq_one_letter_code
_entity_poly.pdbx_strand_id
1 'polypeptide(L)'
;MSVISASIISNEINFFSKSKKYCDESVSRNLRDFICHHQGEFIQYTFLAGEYHKEMKYAFGNEQKDRSEIEEKHDQLVEYLNEQIGSIVSSSFNLMQKFFAGRHIKSPRICIKANFDPREKLVIGLFREKKVGYNSDCSVSENKGFNSVKENGRYYLCQNIPVETQKGEYYNPRLIKEAVDNYRPTGKIKRFFQTKNNVFIDEKWINCWQRSSSEDGKTIKPHYRSCYKSTLVIPLTLWNNILNKKFLKKFNLDDVNRTIFGYLCFDHIKANYFNPILDVDMGYVFADILSLYLLIRFIFVNQSATYELVKQFLNNDPYRSKINL
;
A
#
# COMPACT_ATOMS: atom_id res chain seq x y z
N MET A 1 -28.65 -32.18 -52.10
CA MET A 1 -27.78 -31.93 -50.92
C MET A 1 -27.44 -30.45 -50.92
N SER A 2 -28.14 -29.69 -50.07
CA SER A 2 -28.10 -28.21 -50.04
C SER A 2 -27.22 -27.77 -48.89
N VAL A 3 -26.22 -26.92 -49.18
CA VAL A 3 -25.30 -26.32 -48.22
C VAL A 3 -25.86 -24.96 -47.84
N ILE A 4 -26.38 -24.82 -46.62
CA ILE A 4 -26.80 -23.53 -46.07
C ILE A 4 -25.63 -22.97 -45.26
N SER A 5 -24.95 -21.97 -45.80
CA SER A 5 -23.99 -21.13 -45.10
C SER A 5 -24.74 -20.08 -44.28
N ALA A 6 -24.71 -20.18 -42.95
CA ALA A 6 -25.20 -19.12 -42.06
C ALA A 6 -24.05 -18.16 -41.76
N SER A 7 -24.14 -16.94 -42.29
CA SER A 7 -23.31 -15.81 -41.89
C SER A 7 -23.79 -15.28 -40.54
N ILE A 8 -22.96 -15.40 -39.50
CA ILE A 8 -23.17 -14.69 -38.24
C ILE A 8 -22.42 -13.37 -38.35
N ILE A 9 -23.21 -12.31 -38.39
CA ILE A 9 -22.80 -10.90 -38.36
C ILE A 9 -22.02 -10.67 -37.07
N SER A 10 -20.71 -10.57 -37.17
CA SER A 10 -19.86 -10.01 -36.13
C SER A 10 -20.11 -8.50 -36.07
N ASN A 11 -20.79 -8.05 -35.03
CA ASN A 11 -20.73 -6.64 -34.63
C ASN A 11 -19.31 -6.36 -34.12
N GLU A 12 -18.41 -6.07 -35.06
CA GLU A 12 -17.14 -5.44 -34.78
C GLU A 12 -17.41 -4.10 -34.11
N ILE A 13 -17.19 -4.08 -32.80
CA ILE A 13 -16.95 -2.84 -32.06
C ILE A 13 -15.67 -2.24 -32.66
N ASN A 14 -15.85 -1.32 -33.61
CA ASN A 14 -14.80 -0.46 -34.15
C ASN A 14 -14.27 0.45 -33.03
N PHE A 15 -13.40 -0.10 -32.16
CA PHE A 15 -12.65 0.64 -31.15
C PHE A 15 -11.22 1.00 -31.60
N PHE A 16 -10.82 0.55 -32.79
CA PHE A 16 -9.56 0.93 -33.40
C PHE A 16 -9.76 2.07 -34.40
N SER A 17 -10.11 3.23 -33.87
CA SER A 17 -9.71 4.45 -34.56
C SER A 17 -8.18 4.52 -34.48
N LYS A 18 -7.56 4.58 -35.65
CA LYS A 18 -6.12 4.78 -35.86
C LYS A 18 -5.71 6.12 -35.25
N SER A 19 -5.39 6.16 -33.96
CA SER A 19 -4.54 7.23 -33.41
C SER A 19 -3.14 6.65 -33.20
N LYS A 20 -2.15 7.31 -33.80
CA LYS A 20 -0.74 7.03 -33.59
C LYS A 20 -0.46 6.90 -32.08
N LYS A 21 0.19 5.81 -31.67
CA LYS A 21 0.77 5.61 -30.33
C LYS A 21 1.80 6.72 -30.05
N TYR A 22 1.34 7.90 -29.67
CA TYR A 22 2.15 8.78 -28.86
C TYR A 22 2.14 8.17 -27.46
N CYS A 23 3.33 7.82 -26.94
CA CYS A 23 3.45 7.64 -25.49
C CYS A 23 2.89 8.92 -24.86
N ASP A 24 1.91 8.79 -23.97
CA ASP A 24 1.37 9.92 -23.24
C ASP A 24 2.53 10.61 -22.51
N GLU A 25 2.93 11.79 -23.01
CA GLU A 25 4.08 12.54 -22.49
C GLU A 25 3.94 12.80 -20.98
N SER A 26 2.70 12.89 -20.49
CA SER A 26 2.39 13.03 -19.07
C SER A 26 2.79 11.77 -18.28
N VAL A 27 2.50 10.58 -18.81
CA VAL A 27 2.89 9.31 -18.16
C VAL A 27 4.41 9.20 -18.11
N SER A 28 5.10 9.43 -19.22
CA SER A 28 6.57 9.38 -19.29
C SER A 28 7.22 10.39 -18.34
N ARG A 29 6.66 11.60 -18.25
CA ARG A 29 7.14 12.64 -17.33
C ARG A 29 6.94 12.24 -15.87
N ASN A 30 5.74 11.79 -15.50
CA ASN A 30 5.45 11.36 -14.13
C ASN A 30 6.35 10.18 -13.70
N LEU A 31 6.57 9.21 -14.60
CA LEU A 31 7.47 8.08 -14.34
C LEU A 31 8.91 8.55 -14.13
N ARG A 32 9.41 9.41 -15.02
CA ARG A 32 10.76 9.98 -14.89
C ARG A 32 10.92 10.74 -13.58
N ASP A 33 9.99 11.63 -13.26
CA ASP A 33 10.05 12.46 -12.06
C ASP A 33 10.01 11.58 -10.80
N PHE A 34 9.22 10.50 -10.80
CA PHE A 34 9.19 9.50 -9.73
C PHE A 34 10.53 8.79 -9.57
N ILE A 35 11.10 8.27 -10.66
CA ILE A 35 12.39 7.56 -10.65
C ILE A 35 13.52 8.50 -10.20
N CYS A 36 13.61 9.70 -10.78
CA CYS A 36 14.68 10.65 -10.46
C CYS A 36 14.65 11.09 -9.00
N HIS A 37 13.47 11.33 -8.43
CA HIS A 37 13.33 11.59 -7.00
C HIS A 37 13.90 10.43 -6.17
N HIS A 38 13.47 9.20 -6.48
CA HIS A 38 13.86 8.03 -5.71
C HIS A 38 15.33 7.63 -5.87
N GLN A 39 15.98 7.94 -6.99
CA GLN A 39 17.42 7.73 -7.14
C GLN A 39 18.22 8.50 -6.09
N GLY A 40 17.93 9.79 -5.91
CA GLY A 40 18.59 10.63 -4.90
C GLY A 40 18.26 10.21 -3.48
N GLU A 41 16.98 9.99 -3.19
CA GLU A 41 16.51 9.58 -1.86
C GLU A 41 17.08 8.22 -1.45
N PHE A 42 17.12 7.25 -2.36
CA PHE A 42 17.57 5.89 -2.04
C PHE A 42 19.07 5.84 -1.69
N ILE A 43 19.91 6.56 -2.44
CA ILE A 43 21.34 6.62 -2.18
C ILE A 43 21.60 7.28 -0.82
N GLN A 44 20.98 8.42 -0.54
CA GLN A 44 21.13 9.14 0.72
C GLN A 44 20.66 8.30 1.91
N TYR A 45 19.46 7.71 1.78
CA TYR A 45 18.87 6.86 2.81
C TYR A 45 19.78 5.70 3.19
N THR A 46 20.29 4.99 2.18
CA THR A 46 21.14 3.81 2.39
C THR A 46 22.49 4.20 2.99
N PHE A 47 23.11 5.28 2.49
CA PHE A 47 24.42 5.74 2.96
C PHE A 47 24.37 6.17 4.43
N LEU A 48 23.45 7.07 4.78
CA LEU A 48 23.34 7.61 6.14
C LEU A 48 22.87 6.54 7.13
N ALA A 49 21.95 5.66 6.75
CA ALA A 49 21.60 4.50 7.59
C ALA A 49 22.83 3.63 7.91
N GLY A 50 23.73 3.45 6.93
CA GLY A 50 25.00 2.77 7.11
C GLY A 50 25.94 3.48 8.10
N GLU A 51 26.08 4.80 7.99
CA GLU A 51 26.93 5.56 8.92
C GLU A 51 26.36 5.57 10.35
N TYR A 52 25.06 5.80 10.54
CA TYR A 52 24.45 5.69 11.89
C TYR A 52 24.58 4.29 12.48
N HIS A 53 24.42 3.24 11.66
CA HIS A 53 24.61 1.86 12.13
C HIS A 53 26.05 1.59 12.56
N LYS A 54 27.02 2.12 11.82
CA LYS A 54 28.45 2.05 12.12
C LYS A 54 28.81 2.79 13.40
N GLU A 55 28.27 4.00 13.62
CA GLU A 55 28.45 4.75 14.87
C GLU A 55 27.93 3.97 16.07
N MET A 56 26.70 3.43 15.99
CA MET A 56 26.12 2.56 17.02
C MET A 56 27.01 1.34 17.31
N LYS A 57 27.55 0.71 16.25
CA LYS A 57 28.46 -0.43 16.38
C LYS A 57 29.75 -0.04 17.10
N TYR A 58 30.33 1.13 16.81
CA TYR A 58 31.55 1.59 17.48
C TYR A 58 31.31 1.89 18.96
N ALA A 59 30.22 2.60 19.29
CA ALA A 59 29.84 2.87 20.67
C ALA A 59 29.68 1.55 21.47
N PHE A 60 29.03 0.54 20.88
CA PHE A 60 28.88 -0.78 21.52
C PHE A 60 30.17 -1.58 21.63
N GLY A 61 31.14 -1.33 20.75
CA GLY A 61 32.44 -1.99 20.70
C GLY A 61 33.48 -1.41 21.67
N ASN A 62 33.23 -0.23 22.25
CA ASN A 62 34.11 0.41 23.23
C ASN A 62 34.24 -0.44 24.50
N GLU A 63 35.45 -0.52 25.08
CA GLU A 63 35.73 -1.36 26.26
C GLU A 63 34.87 -0.99 27.48
N GLN A 64 34.63 0.31 27.69
CA GLN A 64 33.85 0.82 28.82
C GLN A 64 32.33 0.69 28.63
N LYS A 65 31.86 0.50 27.40
CA LYS A 65 30.43 0.41 27.00
C LYS A 65 29.53 1.42 27.72
N ASP A 66 29.71 2.70 27.42
CA ASP A 66 28.82 3.75 27.93
C ASP A 66 27.40 3.52 27.40
N ARG A 67 26.50 3.17 28.32
CA ARG A 67 25.11 2.86 28.01
C ARG A 67 24.36 4.07 27.43
N SER A 68 24.64 5.27 27.93
CA SER A 68 23.98 6.49 27.46
C SER A 68 24.38 6.79 26.02
N GLU A 69 25.66 6.65 25.69
CA GLU A 69 26.17 6.82 24.33
C GLU A 69 25.55 5.76 23.39
N ILE A 70 25.50 4.49 23.82
CA ILE A 70 24.91 3.40 23.04
C ILE A 70 23.41 3.64 22.77
N GLU A 71 22.65 4.07 23.79
CA GLU A 71 21.22 4.38 23.65
C GLU A 71 21.02 5.55 22.69
N GLU A 72 21.79 6.62 22.83
CA GLU A 72 21.74 7.78 21.92
C GLU A 72 21.99 7.35 20.46
N LYS A 73 23.04 6.55 20.20
CA LYS A 73 23.37 6.09 18.84
C LYS A 73 22.36 5.10 18.28
N HIS A 74 21.80 4.25 19.13
CA HIS A 74 20.68 3.38 18.76
C HIS A 74 19.45 4.21 18.33
N ASP A 75 19.08 5.21 19.12
CA ASP A 75 17.91 6.03 18.88
C ASP A 75 18.09 6.89 17.64
N GLN A 76 19.28 7.48 17.42
CA GLN A 76 19.62 8.20 16.19
C GLN A 76 19.41 7.35 14.94
N LEU A 77 19.84 6.08 14.95
CA LEU A 77 19.60 5.16 13.83
C LEU A 77 18.10 4.91 13.62
N VAL A 78 17.35 4.61 14.69
CA VAL A 78 15.92 4.26 14.58
C VAL A 78 15.08 5.47 14.15
N GLU A 79 15.35 6.64 14.72
CA GLU A 79 14.72 7.91 14.37
C GLU A 79 14.97 8.23 12.90
N TYR A 80 16.24 8.23 12.47
CA TYR A 80 16.60 8.46 11.07
C TYR A 80 15.87 7.50 10.12
N LEU A 81 15.90 6.19 10.40
CA LEU A 81 15.26 5.19 9.55
C LEU A 81 13.75 5.42 9.41
N ASN A 82 13.06 5.77 10.50
CA ASN A 82 11.61 5.94 10.52
C ASN A 82 11.16 7.28 9.93
N GLU A 83 11.82 8.38 10.31
CA GLU A 83 11.49 9.73 9.83
C GLU A 83 11.72 9.85 8.32
N GLN A 84 12.86 9.34 7.83
CA GLN A 84 13.17 9.43 6.41
C GLN A 84 12.23 8.57 5.57
N ILE A 85 11.88 7.35 5.99
CA ILE A 85 10.85 6.58 5.27
C ILE A 85 9.53 7.33 5.25
N GLY A 86 9.11 7.94 6.37
CA GLY A 86 7.90 8.75 6.44
C GLY A 86 7.91 9.91 5.44
N SER A 87 9.02 10.66 5.37
CA SER A 87 9.23 11.76 4.43
C SER A 87 9.20 11.29 2.96
N ILE A 88 9.93 10.21 2.65
CA ILE A 88 10.01 9.61 1.31
C ILE A 88 8.62 9.15 0.88
N VAL A 89 7.92 8.37 1.70
CA VAL A 89 6.57 7.86 1.37
C VAL A 89 5.58 9.01 1.15
N SER A 90 5.65 10.07 1.97
CA SER A 90 4.81 11.27 1.79
C SER A 90 5.06 11.93 0.43
N SER A 91 6.33 12.10 0.06
CA SER A 91 6.73 12.65 -1.24
C SER A 91 6.31 11.73 -2.40
N SER A 92 6.47 10.42 -2.25
CA SER A 92 6.00 9.43 -3.23
C SER A 92 4.49 9.51 -3.43
N PHE A 93 3.70 9.63 -2.36
CA PHE A 93 2.25 9.78 -2.49
C PHE A 93 1.91 11.03 -3.29
N ASN A 94 2.58 12.16 -3.06
CA ASN A 94 2.35 13.37 -3.86
C ASN A 94 2.66 13.16 -5.35
N LEU A 95 3.74 12.44 -5.69
CA LEU A 95 4.08 12.12 -7.08
C LEU A 95 3.07 11.15 -7.72
N MET A 96 2.63 10.13 -6.98
CA MET A 96 1.56 9.22 -7.43
C MET A 96 0.24 9.97 -7.64
N GLN A 97 -0.08 10.95 -6.79
CA GLN A 97 -1.28 11.78 -6.98
C GLN A 97 -1.23 12.58 -8.29
N LYS A 98 -0.05 13.06 -8.70
CA LYS A 98 0.14 13.73 -10.00
C LYS A 98 -0.14 12.78 -11.17
N PHE A 99 0.25 11.50 -11.06
CA PHE A 99 -0.05 10.49 -12.09
C PHE A 99 -1.56 10.24 -12.28
N PHE A 100 -2.35 10.32 -11.21
CA PHE A 100 -3.81 10.17 -11.26
C PHE A 100 -4.57 11.48 -11.53
N ALA A 101 -3.87 12.62 -11.56
CA ALA A 101 -4.48 13.93 -11.72
C ALA A 101 -5.26 14.04 -13.04
N GLY A 102 -6.37 14.79 -13.02
CA GLY A 102 -7.19 15.06 -14.20
C GLY A 102 -8.15 13.93 -14.62
N ARG A 103 -7.98 12.69 -14.12
CA ARG A 103 -8.87 11.56 -14.46
C ARG A 103 -10.25 11.65 -13.81
N HIS A 104 -10.31 12.29 -12.64
CA HIS A 104 -11.52 12.52 -11.86
C HIS A 104 -11.29 13.66 -10.88
N ILE A 105 -12.36 14.29 -10.40
CA ILE A 105 -12.31 15.39 -9.40
C ILE A 105 -11.65 14.99 -8.07
N LYS A 106 -11.58 13.69 -7.79
CA LYS A 106 -10.82 13.12 -6.69
C LYS A 106 -9.88 12.08 -7.25
N SER A 107 -8.63 12.14 -6.86
CA SER A 107 -7.64 11.10 -7.08
C SER A 107 -7.82 9.94 -6.07
N PRO A 108 -7.28 8.74 -6.33
CA PRO A 108 -7.37 7.62 -5.40
C PRO A 108 -6.68 7.97 -4.08
N ARG A 109 -7.17 7.38 -3.00
CA ARG A 109 -6.44 7.41 -1.73
C ARG A 109 -5.34 6.38 -1.78
N ILE A 110 -4.18 6.74 -1.24
CA ILE A 110 -3.01 5.89 -1.25
C ILE A 110 -2.64 5.56 0.20
N CYS A 111 -2.37 4.29 0.46
CA CYS A 111 -1.82 3.85 1.73
C CYS A 111 -0.90 2.65 1.54
N ILE A 112 0.06 2.52 2.46
CA ILE A 112 0.90 1.33 2.60
C ILE A 112 0.43 0.62 3.86
N LYS A 113 0.15 -0.66 3.72
CA LYS A 113 -0.10 -1.55 4.84
C LYS A 113 0.98 -2.61 4.91
N ALA A 114 1.25 -3.12 6.11
CA ALA A 114 2.24 -4.17 6.29
C ALA A 114 1.73 -5.24 7.24
N ASN A 115 2.33 -6.42 7.15
CA ASN A 115 2.10 -7.54 8.05
C ASN A 115 3.50 -7.99 8.51
N PHE A 116 4.03 -7.25 9.50
CA PHE A 116 5.40 -7.46 10.00
C PHE A 116 5.47 -8.47 11.14
N ASP A 117 4.37 -8.74 11.84
CA ASP A 117 4.35 -9.73 12.91
C ASP A 117 3.83 -11.08 12.38
N PRO A 118 4.69 -12.11 12.26
CA PRO A 118 4.23 -13.44 11.86
C PRO A 118 3.26 -14.09 12.87
N ARG A 119 3.22 -13.60 14.13
CA ARG A 119 2.31 -14.07 15.19
C ARG A 119 0.95 -13.42 15.07
N GLU A 120 0.93 -12.10 14.92
CA GLU A 120 -0.29 -11.34 14.66
C GLU A 120 -0.47 -11.22 13.14
N LYS A 121 -1.23 -12.15 12.54
CA LYS A 121 -1.53 -12.19 11.09
C LYS A 121 -2.34 -10.99 10.58
N LEU A 122 -2.23 -9.84 11.24
CA LEU A 122 -2.91 -8.59 11.00
C LEU A 122 -2.13 -7.74 9.99
N VAL A 123 -2.84 -7.25 9.00
CA VAL A 123 -2.40 -6.24 8.06
C VAL A 123 -2.71 -4.87 8.67
N ILE A 124 -1.68 -4.19 9.16
CA ILE A 124 -1.80 -2.89 9.82
C ILE A 124 -1.45 -1.74 8.88
N GLY A 125 -2.05 -0.57 9.10
CA GLY A 125 -1.70 0.64 8.36
C GLY A 125 -0.32 1.19 8.74
N LEU A 126 0.64 1.18 7.81
CA LEU A 126 1.99 1.72 8.04
C LEU A 126 2.07 3.21 7.65
N PHE A 127 1.61 3.54 6.44
CA PHE A 127 1.57 4.92 5.95
C PHE A 127 0.26 5.21 5.26
N ARG A 128 -0.23 6.44 5.39
CA ARG A 128 -1.48 6.88 4.76
C ARG A 128 -1.41 8.35 4.43
N GLU A 129 -1.87 8.72 3.23
CA GLU A 129 -1.92 10.12 2.77
C GLU A 129 -2.64 11.05 3.76
N LYS A 130 -3.71 10.57 4.39
CA LYS A 130 -4.51 11.36 5.35
C LYS A 130 -4.91 10.51 6.54
N LYS A 131 -4.84 11.09 7.75
CA LYS A 131 -5.43 10.48 8.94
C LYS A 131 -6.92 10.19 8.69
N VAL A 132 -7.38 9.04 9.14
CA VAL A 132 -8.78 8.63 9.06
C VAL A 132 -9.29 8.27 10.45
N GLY A 133 -10.57 8.54 10.72
CA GLY A 133 -11.22 8.15 11.97
C GLY A 133 -11.75 6.71 11.97
N TYR A 134 -11.04 5.76 11.37
CA TYR A 134 -11.44 4.34 11.41
C TYR A 134 -10.23 3.42 11.47
N ASN A 135 -10.34 2.33 12.23
CA ASN A 135 -9.38 1.24 12.18
C ASN A 135 -9.61 0.42 10.90
N SER A 136 -8.52 0.12 10.19
CA SER A 136 -8.57 -0.68 8.96
C SER A 136 -7.69 -1.92 9.03
N ASP A 137 -7.27 -2.26 10.23
CA ASP A 137 -6.45 -3.42 10.53
C ASP A 137 -7.35 -4.64 10.48
N CYS A 138 -6.84 -5.71 9.87
CA CYS A 138 -7.60 -6.93 9.64
C CYS A 138 -6.64 -8.06 9.31
N SER A 139 -7.07 -9.31 9.50
CA SER A 139 -6.29 -10.44 9.01
C SER A 139 -6.26 -10.45 7.47
N VAL A 140 -5.20 -11.06 6.91
CA VAL A 140 -5.08 -11.24 5.45
C VAL A 140 -6.33 -11.92 4.87
N SER A 141 -6.85 -12.95 5.56
CA SER A 141 -8.01 -13.75 5.13
C SER A 141 -9.34 -13.00 5.15
N GLU A 142 -9.47 -11.93 5.93
CA GLU A 142 -10.70 -11.13 6.02
C GLU A 142 -10.83 -10.07 4.94
N ASN A 143 -9.78 -9.84 4.13
CA ASN A 143 -9.82 -8.89 3.02
C ASN A 143 -9.50 -9.59 1.71
N LYS A 144 -10.44 -9.57 0.75
CA LYS A 144 -10.27 -10.26 -0.54
C LYS A 144 -9.01 -9.83 -1.29
N GLY A 145 -8.67 -8.54 -1.21
CA GLY A 145 -7.49 -7.99 -1.87
C GLY A 145 -6.19 -8.52 -1.26
N PHE A 146 -6.06 -8.47 0.06
CA PHE A 146 -4.87 -8.99 0.74
C PHE A 146 -4.75 -10.51 0.60
N ASN A 147 -5.86 -11.24 0.74
CA ASN A 147 -5.86 -12.68 0.56
C ASN A 147 -5.42 -13.08 -0.84
N SER A 148 -6.02 -12.48 -1.87
CA SER A 148 -5.66 -12.78 -3.27
C SER A 148 -4.18 -12.51 -3.53
N VAL A 149 -3.68 -11.36 -3.08
CA VAL A 149 -2.26 -10.98 -3.24
C VAL A 149 -1.34 -11.98 -2.52
N LYS A 150 -1.71 -12.42 -1.31
CA LYS A 150 -0.94 -13.41 -0.55
C LYS A 150 -0.91 -14.79 -1.23
N GLU A 151 -2.03 -15.22 -1.80
CA GLU A 151 -2.17 -16.51 -2.48
C GLU A 151 -1.41 -16.57 -3.80
N ASN A 152 -1.50 -15.52 -4.62
CA ASN A 152 -1.01 -15.55 -5.99
C ASN A 152 0.24 -14.69 -6.25
N GLY A 153 0.58 -13.79 -5.33
CA GLY A 153 1.72 -12.88 -5.47
C GLY A 153 1.60 -11.70 -6.39
N ARG A 154 0.44 -11.57 -7.01
CA ARG A 154 0.16 -10.59 -8.02
C ARG A 154 -0.73 -9.51 -7.42
N TYR A 155 -0.84 -8.42 -8.14
CA TYR A 155 -1.79 -7.38 -7.80
C TYR A 155 -3.21 -7.95 -7.70
N TYR A 156 -4.04 -7.25 -6.93
CA TYR A 156 -5.48 -7.44 -6.91
C TYR A 156 -6.17 -6.18 -7.41
N LEU A 157 -7.05 -6.31 -8.40
CA LEU A 157 -7.84 -5.21 -8.93
C LEU A 157 -9.32 -5.57 -8.87
N CYS A 158 -10.09 -4.80 -8.10
CA CYS A 158 -11.54 -4.85 -8.11
C CYS A 158 -12.09 -3.53 -8.65
N GLN A 159 -12.68 -3.57 -9.84
CA GLN A 159 -13.22 -2.38 -10.49
C GLN A 159 -14.61 -2.00 -9.97
N ASN A 160 -15.37 -2.93 -9.40
CA ASN A 160 -16.75 -2.67 -9.00
C ASN A 160 -17.13 -3.42 -7.71
N ILE A 161 -16.57 -2.96 -6.60
CA ILE A 161 -16.79 -3.54 -5.26
C ILE A 161 -18.27 -3.74 -4.93
N PRO A 162 -19.20 -2.81 -5.21
CA PRO A 162 -20.62 -3.04 -4.93
C PRO A 162 -21.16 -4.30 -5.61
N VAL A 163 -20.89 -4.49 -6.91
CA VAL A 163 -21.38 -5.65 -7.67
C VAL A 163 -20.68 -6.94 -7.24
N GLU A 164 -19.36 -6.89 -7.06
CA GLU A 164 -18.58 -8.07 -6.68
C GLU A 164 -18.90 -8.55 -5.26
N THR A 165 -19.21 -7.62 -4.33
CA THR A 165 -19.67 -7.99 -2.99
C THR A 165 -21.06 -8.63 -3.03
N GLN A 166 -21.99 -8.12 -3.85
CA GLN A 166 -23.34 -8.70 -4.01
C GLN A 166 -23.31 -10.13 -4.54
N LYS A 167 -22.31 -10.47 -5.37
CA LYS A 167 -22.10 -11.85 -5.85
C LYS A 167 -21.35 -12.73 -4.86
N GLY A 168 -20.83 -12.17 -3.76
CA GLY A 168 -19.96 -12.87 -2.81
C GLY A 168 -18.50 -13.03 -3.28
N GLU A 169 -18.08 -12.34 -4.35
CA GLU A 169 -16.74 -12.43 -4.93
C GLU A 169 -15.73 -11.45 -4.27
N TYR A 170 -16.24 -10.39 -3.63
CA TYR A 170 -15.47 -9.45 -2.82
C TYR A 170 -15.95 -9.43 -1.37
N TYR A 171 -15.00 -9.32 -0.44
CA TYR A 171 -15.27 -9.14 0.98
C TYR A 171 -14.21 -8.24 1.62
N ASN A 172 -14.63 -7.49 2.62
CA ASN A 172 -13.82 -6.55 3.40
C ASN A 172 -14.49 -6.40 4.77
N PRO A 173 -13.75 -6.45 5.89
CA PRO A 173 -14.34 -6.46 7.22
C PRO A 173 -15.15 -5.19 7.51
N ARG A 174 -14.88 -4.10 6.79
CA ARG A 174 -15.60 -2.82 6.94
C ARG A 174 -16.91 -2.76 6.16
N LEU A 175 -17.24 -3.75 5.33
CA LEU A 175 -18.51 -3.80 4.59
C LEU A 175 -19.56 -4.55 5.40
N ILE A 176 -20.76 -3.98 5.48
CA ILE A 176 -21.93 -4.61 6.09
C ILE A 176 -22.66 -5.37 4.98
N LYS A 177 -22.57 -6.70 4.97
CA LYS A 177 -23.04 -7.55 3.88
C LYS A 177 -24.52 -7.31 3.56
N GLU A 178 -25.37 -7.28 4.58
CA GLU A 178 -26.82 -7.09 4.44
C GLU A 178 -27.15 -5.73 3.80
N ALA A 179 -26.37 -4.70 4.12
CA ALA A 179 -26.54 -3.37 3.53
C ALA A 179 -26.08 -3.32 2.07
N VAL A 180 -25.06 -4.10 1.69
CA VAL A 180 -24.60 -4.21 0.31
C VAL A 180 -25.59 -5.01 -0.55
N ASP A 181 -26.17 -6.08 -0.01
CA ASP A 181 -27.18 -6.90 -0.74
C ASP A 181 -28.41 -6.06 -1.11
N ASN A 182 -28.78 -5.09 -0.25
CA ASN A 182 -29.87 -4.15 -0.49
C ASN A 182 -29.46 -2.88 -1.27
N TYR A 183 -28.16 -2.71 -1.56
CA TYR A 183 -27.66 -1.51 -2.23
C TYR A 183 -28.12 -1.44 -3.69
N ARG A 184 -28.89 -0.39 -4.00
CA ARG A 184 -29.24 -0.02 -5.38
C ARG A 184 -28.55 1.29 -5.75
N PRO A 185 -27.65 1.30 -6.76
CA PRO A 185 -26.97 2.51 -7.19
C PRO A 185 -27.96 3.62 -7.52
N THR A 186 -27.67 4.83 -7.05
CA THR A 186 -28.49 5.99 -7.40
C THR A 186 -28.49 6.20 -8.92
N GLY A 187 -29.68 6.31 -9.51
CA GLY A 187 -29.90 6.28 -10.97
C GLY A 187 -29.17 7.38 -11.75
N LYS A 188 -28.99 7.13 -13.06
CA LYS A 188 -28.20 7.97 -14.00
C LYS A 188 -28.64 9.44 -14.03
N ILE A 189 -29.91 9.73 -13.81
CA ILE A 189 -30.48 11.10 -13.90
C ILE A 189 -29.87 12.02 -12.84
N LYS A 190 -29.72 11.59 -11.58
CA LYS A 190 -29.05 12.39 -10.53
C LYS A 190 -27.55 12.58 -10.77
N ARG A 191 -26.94 11.76 -11.64
CA ARG A 191 -25.55 11.94 -12.08
C ARG A 191 -25.41 13.00 -13.18
N PHE A 192 -26.47 13.23 -13.96
CA PHE A 192 -26.45 14.14 -15.10
C PHE A 192 -26.50 15.62 -14.69
N PHE A 193 -27.13 15.93 -13.54
CA PHE A 193 -27.15 17.28 -12.96
C PHE A 193 -25.85 17.68 -12.23
N GLN A 194 -24.76 16.94 -12.43
CA GLN A 194 -23.47 17.25 -11.81
C GLN A 194 -22.72 18.30 -12.62
N THR A 195 -22.42 19.43 -12.00
CA THR A 195 -21.43 20.36 -12.51
C THR A 195 -20.04 19.71 -12.43
N LYS A 196 -19.12 20.11 -13.32
CA LYS A 196 -17.73 19.59 -13.37
C LYS A 196 -16.98 19.68 -12.02
N ASN A 197 -17.47 20.47 -11.07
CA ASN A 197 -16.80 20.80 -9.81
C ASN A 197 -17.40 20.10 -8.57
N ASN A 198 -18.48 19.32 -8.68
CA ASN A 198 -19.12 18.70 -7.51
C ASN A 198 -19.02 17.17 -7.54
N VAL A 199 -18.51 16.61 -6.43
CA VAL A 199 -18.44 15.15 -6.24
C VAL A 199 -19.81 14.61 -5.90
N PHE A 200 -20.25 13.55 -6.59
CA PHE A 200 -21.41 12.78 -6.17
C PHE A 200 -21.15 12.03 -4.87
N ILE A 201 -21.93 12.31 -3.84
CA ILE A 201 -21.90 11.58 -2.58
C ILE A 201 -23.01 10.53 -2.61
N ASP A 202 -22.64 9.25 -2.68
CA ASP A 202 -23.58 8.14 -2.68
C ASP A 202 -23.93 7.70 -1.26
N GLU A 203 -24.90 8.38 -0.67
CA GLU A 203 -25.34 8.13 0.70
C GLU A 203 -25.75 6.68 0.98
N LYS A 204 -26.36 6.02 -0.03
CA LYS A 204 -26.72 4.61 0.09
C LYS A 204 -25.49 3.73 0.21
N TRP A 205 -24.46 4.01 -0.59
CA TRP A 205 -23.19 3.27 -0.50
C TRP A 205 -22.47 3.53 0.82
N ILE A 206 -22.51 4.75 1.34
CA ILE A 206 -21.87 5.08 2.63
C ILE A 206 -22.47 4.24 3.77
N ASN A 207 -23.78 3.99 3.73
CA ASN A 207 -24.45 3.16 4.72
C ASN A 207 -24.07 1.67 4.64
N CYS A 208 -23.41 1.23 3.56
CA CYS A 208 -22.86 -0.12 3.43
C CYS A 208 -21.53 -0.29 4.19
N TRP A 209 -20.93 0.80 4.69
CA TRP A 209 -19.67 0.75 5.43
C TRP A 209 -19.92 0.86 6.94
N GLN A 210 -19.17 0.09 7.70
CA GLN A 210 -19.17 0.13 9.15
C GLN A 210 -18.89 1.54 9.66
N ARG A 211 -19.65 1.90 10.69
CA ARG A 211 -19.44 3.14 11.43
C ARG A 211 -18.36 2.94 12.47
N SER A 212 -17.59 3.98 12.74
CA SER A 212 -16.58 3.97 13.81
C SER A 212 -17.21 4.43 15.12
N SER A 213 -16.62 4.04 16.25
CA SER A 213 -16.94 4.64 17.55
C SER A 213 -15.92 5.75 17.85
N SER A 214 -16.36 6.91 18.31
CA SER A 214 -15.48 7.89 18.96
C SER A 214 -15.11 7.46 20.38
N GLU A 215 -14.15 8.18 20.95
CA GLU A 215 -13.71 8.03 22.36
C GLU A 215 -14.86 8.20 23.36
N ASP A 216 -15.87 9.02 23.03
CA ASP A 216 -17.08 9.21 23.84
C ASP A 216 -18.18 8.18 23.56
N GLY A 217 -17.87 7.11 22.81
CA GLY A 217 -18.80 6.03 22.47
C GLY A 217 -19.82 6.38 21.39
N LYS A 218 -19.80 7.60 20.81
CA LYS A 218 -20.73 7.95 19.73
C LYS A 218 -20.37 7.27 18.43
N THR A 219 -21.41 6.88 17.69
CA THR A 219 -21.25 6.24 16.39
C THR A 219 -21.03 7.28 15.28
N ILE A 220 -19.84 7.30 14.69
CA ILE A 220 -19.45 8.22 13.62
C ILE A 220 -19.69 7.58 12.25
N LYS A 221 -20.48 8.25 11.42
CA LYS A 221 -20.70 7.89 10.02
C LYS A 221 -19.39 7.94 9.22
N PRO A 222 -19.08 6.94 8.39
CA PRO A 222 -17.85 6.96 7.61
C PRO A 222 -17.86 8.11 6.59
N HIS A 223 -16.74 8.81 6.48
CA HIS A 223 -16.57 9.83 5.46
C HIS A 223 -16.65 9.22 4.05
N TYR A 224 -17.32 9.88 3.09
CA TYR A 224 -17.58 9.32 1.76
C TYR A 224 -16.32 8.87 1.01
N ARG A 225 -15.19 9.58 1.20
CA ARG A 225 -13.89 9.18 0.61
C ARG A 225 -13.40 7.82 1.10
N SER A 226 -13.89 7.36 2.24
CA SER A 226 -13.57 6.06 2.83
C SER A 226 -14.46 4.92 2.42
N CYS A 227 -15.49 5.24 1.63
CA CYS A 227 -16.45 4.31 1.09
C CYS A 227 -16.14 4.11 -0.40
N TYR A 228 -15.03 3.45 -0.69
CA TYR A 228 -14.54 3.28 -2.06
C TYR A 228 -15.36 2.23 -2.82
N LYS A 229 -15.31 2.30 -4.16
CA LYS A 229 -16.05 1.41 -5.07
C LYS A 229 -15.14 0.66 -6.05
N SER A 230 -13.88 1.06 -6.13
CA SER A 230 -12.83 0.31 -6.79
C SER A 230 -11.57 0.35 -5.92
N THR A 231 -10.77 -0.70 -6.01
CA THR A 231 -9.49 -0.80 -5.31
C THR A 231 -8.46 -1.52 -6.17
N LEU A 232 -7.21 -1.07 -6.07
CA LEU A 232 -6.04 -1.70 -6.64
C LEU A 232 -5.04 -1.93 -5.50
N VAL A 233 -4.61 -3.16 -5.30
CA VAL A 233 -3.64 -3.55 -4.29
C VAL A 233 -2.43 -4.15 -5.00
N ILE A 234 -1.28 -3.51 -4.86
CA ILE A 234 0.00 -3.99 -5.41
C ILE A 234 0.85 -4.50 -4.25
N PRO A 235 1.45 -5.70 -4.34
CA PRO A 235 2.32 -6.18 -3.28
C PRO A 235 3.67 -5.45 -3.30
N LEU A 236 4.15 -5.08 -2.12
CA LEU A 236 5.52 -4.59 -1.91
C LEU A 236 6.42 -5.82 -1.74
N THR A 237 7.13 -6.21 -2.79
CA THR A 237 7.92 -7.45 -2.82
C THR A 237 9.22 -7.28 -3.59
N LEU A 238 10.06 -8.31 -3.54
CA LEU A 238 11.21 -8.45 -4.45
C LEU A 238 10.98 -9.53 -5.52
N TRP A 239 9.74 -10.03 -5.70
CA TRP A 239 9.46 -11.25 -6.47
C TRP A 239 9.85 -11.15 -7.94
N ASN A 240 9.79 -9.95 -8.50
CA ASN A 240 10.13 -9.71 -9.90
C ASN A 240 11.65 -9.65 -10.16
N ASN A 241 12.47 -9.91 -9.15
CA ASN A 241 13.93 -9.80 -9.23
C ASN A 241 14.62 -11.16 -9.18
N ILE A 242 15.66 -11.31 -9.99
CA ILE A 242 16.58 -12.45 -9.88
C ILE A 242 17.55 -12.17 -8.73
N LEU A 243 17.18 -12.64 -7.54
CA LEU A 243 17.99 -12.45 -6.34
C LEU A 243 19.13 -13.47 -6.26
N ASN A 244 20.30 -13.01 -5.80
CA ASN A 244 21.45 -13.87 -5.62
C ASN A 244 21.20 -14.91 -4.49
N LYS A 245 21.57 -16.17 -4.71
CA LYS A 245 21.39 -17.25 -3.71
C LYS A 245 22.06 -16.95 -2.35
N LYS A 246 23.21 -16.26 -2.34
CA LYS A 246 23.87 -15.84 -1.09
C LYS A 246 23.07 -14.79 -0.34
N PHE A 247 22.42 -13.87 -1.06
CA PHE A 247 21.51 -12.90 -0.47
C PHE A 247 20.32 -13.62 0.18
N LEU A 248 19.65 -14.52 -0.57
CA LEU A 248 18.53 -15.31 -0.06
C LEU A 248 18.88 -16.09 1.22
N LYS A 249 20.04 -16.75 1.23
CA LYS A 249 20.52 -17.51 2.40
C LYS A 249 20.75 -16.62 3.63
N LYS A 250 21.26 -15.40 3.45
CA LYS A 250 21.52 -14.48 4.56
C LYS A 250 20.26 -13.78 5.06
N PHE A 251 19.27 -13.60 4.19
CA PHE A 251 18.06 -12.86 4.50
C PHE A 251 17.09 -13.62 5.41
N ASN A 252 17.30 -14.94 5.57
CA ASN A 252 16.61 -15.80 6.55
C ASN A 252 15.08 -15.65 6.56
N LEU A 253 14.46 -15.58 5.38
CA LEU A 253 13.02 -15.77 5.23
C LEU A 253 12.80 -17.08 4.49
N ASP A 254 11.94 -17.94 5.03
CA ASP A 254 11.66 -19.30 4.52
C ASP A 254 11.24 -19.30 3.04
N ASP A 255 10.81 -18.16 2.50
CA ASP A 255 10.61 -17.94 1.08
C ASP A 255 10.72 -16.45 0.72
N VAL A 256 11.94 -15.91 0.61
CA VAL A 256 12.17 -14.49 0.22
C VAL A 256 11.49 -14.17 -1.12
N ASN A 257 11.49 -15.13 -2.06
CA ASN A 257 10.85 -15.00 -3.36
C ASN A 257 9.32 -14.99 -3.28
N ARG A 258 8.73 -15.36 -2.12
CA ARG A 258 7.31 -15.23 -1.80
C ARG A 258 7.02 -14.29 -0.62
N THR A 259 8.01 -13.49 -0.22
CA THR A 259 7.82 -12.55 0.87
C THR A 259 7.12 -11.30 0.37
N ILE A 260 5.99 -10.95 1.00
CA ILE A 260 5.28 -9.69 0.81
C ILE A 260 5.58 -8.83 2.03
N PHE A 261 6.38 -7.78 1.84
CA PHE A 261 6.74 -6.84 2.91
C PHE A 261 5.56 -5.92 3.26
N GLY A 262 4.62 -5.75 2.33
CA GLY A 262 3.42 -4.97 2.53
C GLY A 262 2.57 -4.86 1.28
N TYR A 263 1.59 -3.96 1.33
CA TYR A 263 0.57 -3.76 0.32
C TYR A 263 0.46 -2.26 0.03
N LEU A 264 0.74 -1.86 -1.20
CA LEU A 264 0.46 -0.52 -1.71
C LEU A 264 -0.99 -0.52 -2.24
N CYS A 265 -1.86 0.21 -1.55
CA CYS A 265 -3.30 0.22 -1.83
C CYS A 265 -3.73 1.55 -2.42
N PHE A 266 -4.45 1.49 -3.53
CA PHE A 266 -5.14 2.60 -4.18
C PHE A 266 -6.65 2.38 -4.09
N ASP A 267 -7.36 3.27 -3.39
CA ASP A 267 -8.82 3.18 -3.23
C ASP A 267 -9.51 4.37 -3.89
N HIS A 268 -10.52 4.12 -4.71
CA HIS A 268 -11.26 5.20 -5.38
C HIS A 268 -12.78 5.09 -5.21
N ILE A 269 -13.45 6.24 -5.05
CA ILE A 269 -14.90 6.36 -4.79
C ILE A 269 -15.80 6.01 -5.99
N LYS A 270 -15.22 5.94 -7.19
CA LYS A 270 -15.90 5.59 -8.44
C LYS A 270 -15.59 4.14 -8.80
N ALA A 271 -16.59 3.39 -9.27
CA ALA A 271 -16.37 2.10 -9.92
C ALA A 271 -15.72 2.30 -11.30
N ASN A 272 -15.01 1.28 -11.79
CA ASN A 272 -14.28 1.25 -13.05
C ASN A 272 -13.35 2.47 -13.20
N TYR A 273 -12.64 2.82 -12.12
CA TYR A 273 -11.76 3.98 -12.10
C TYR A 273 -10.39 3.68 -12.71
N PHE A 274 -9.82 2.52 -12.37
CA PHE A 274 -8.44 2.20 -12.75
C PHE A 274 -8.37 1.73 -14.20
N ASN A 275 -7.27 2.04 -14.89
CA ASN A 275 -6.89 1.39 -16.14
C ASN A 275 -6.18 0.06 -15.80
N PRO A 276 -6.74 -1.12 -16.15
CA PRO A 276 -6.18 -2.41 -15.75
C PRO A 276 -4.76 -2.72 -16.24
N ILE A 277 -4.28 -2.00 -17.26
CA ILE A 277 -2.93 -2.18 -17.80
C ILE A 277 -2.03 -1.09 -17.21
N LEU A 278 -2.31 0.17 -17.56
CA LEU A 278 -1.44 1.29 -17.21
C LEU A 278 -1.29 1.49 -15.69
N ASP A 279 -2.36 1.36 -14.92
CA ASP A 279 -2.30 1.65 -13.47
C ASP A 279 -1.68 0.49 -12.69
N VAL A 280 -1.81 -0.72 -13.22
CA VAL A 280 -1.16 -1.90 -12.65
C VAL A 280 0.35 -1.81 -12.89
N ASP A 281 0.77 -1.56 -14.13
CA ASP A 281 2.19 -1.45 -14.50
C ASP A 281 2.87 -0.34 -13.70
N MET A 282 2.25 0.85 -13.64
CA MET A 282 2.76 1.96 -12.83
C MET A 282 2.70 1.66 -11.34
N GLY A 283 1.66 0.95 -10.88
CA GLY A 283 1.53 0.48 -9.51
C GLY A 283 2.70 -0.41 -9.10
N TYR A 284 3.16 -1.31 -9.98
CA TYR A 284 4.36 -2.12 -9.75
C TYR A 284 5.63 -1.30 -9.67
N VAL A 285 5.83 -0.33 -10.58
CA VAL A 285 7.00 0.57 -10.48
C VAL A 285 7.04 1.28 -9.12
N PHE A 286 5.89 1.81 -8.69
CA PHE A 286 5.76 2.47 -7.38
C PHE A 286 6.06 1.51 -6.23
N ALA A 287 5.49 0.31 -6.27
CA ALA A 287 5.65 -0.69 -5.22
C ALA A 287 7.08 -1.23 -5.13
N ASP A 288 7.71 -1.52 -6.26
CA ASP A 288 9.05 -2.07 -6.33
C ASP A 288 10.06 -1.08 -5.74
N ILE A 289 9.97 0.20 -6.10
CA ILE A 289 10.84 1.25 -5.54
C ILE A 289 10.61 1.42 -4.04
N LEU A 290 9.35 1.51 -3.58
CA LEU A 290 9.04 1.66 -2.16
C LEU A 290 9.48 0.45 -1.33
N SER A 291 9.46 -0.75 -1.91
CA SER A 291 9.91 -1.97 -1.24
C SER A 291 11.39 -1.92 -0.85
N LEU A 292 12.22 -1.21 -1.62
CA LEU A 292 13.65 -1.08 -1.35
C LEU A 292 13.91 -0.36 -0.03
N TYR A 293 13.15 0.68 0.31
CA TYR A 293 13.32 1.41 1.57
C TYR A 293 12.92 0.55 2.78
N LEU A 294 11.81 -0.18 2.67
CA LEU A 294 11.38 -1.12 3.72
C LEU A 294 12.40 -2.24 3.91
N LEU A 295 12.97 -2.73 2.81
CA LEU A 295 14.04 -3.72 2.82
C LEU A 295 15.29 -3.21 3.54
N ILE A 296 15.74 -1.99 3.25
CA ILE A 296 16.92 -1.39 3.91
C ILE A 296 16.68 -1.26 5.41
N ARG A 297 15.52 -0.73 5.83
CA ARG A 297 15.16 -0.69 7.25
C ARG A 297 15.20 -2.08 7.89
N PHE A 298 14.62 -3.08 7.23
CA PHE A 298 14.62 -4.45 7.71
C PHE A 298 16.04 -5.01 7.83
N ILE A 299 16.95 -4.70 6.91
CA ILE A 299 18.35 -5.11 6.98
C ILE A 299 19.02 -4.54 8.23
N PHE A 300 18.87 -3.24 8.48
CA PHE A 300 19.55 -2.58 9.60
C PHE A 300 18.95 -2.87 10.97
N VAL A 301 17.66 -3.18 11.05
CA VAL A 301 16.94 -3.39 12.32
C VAL A 301 16.67 -4.87 12.60
N ASN A 302 16.19 -5.63 11.62
CA ASN A 302 15.70 -7.00 11.84
C ASN A 302 16.72 -8.08 11.50
N GLN A 303 17.64 -7.82 10.55
CA GLN A 303 18.68 -8.80 10.14
C GLN A 303 20.06 -8.49 10.72
N SER A 304 20.22 -7.36 11.42
CA SER A 304 21.50 -6.94 11.96
C SER A 304 21.76 -7.56 13.33
N ALA A 305 22.71 -8.49 13.39
CA ALA A 305 23.14 -9.08 14.66
C ALA A 305 23.65 -8.03 15.66
N THR A 306 24.34 -6.99 15.18
CA THR A 306 24.79 -5.88 16.03
C THR A 306 23.60 -5.12 16.62
N TYR A 307 22.58 -4.81 15.82
CA TYR A 307 21.39 -4.13 16.30
C TYR A 307 20.69 -4.95 17.40
N GLU A 308 20.53 -6.25 17.17
CA GLU A 308 19.90 -7.15 18.15
C GLU A 308 20.69 -7.23 19.46
N LEU A 309 22.03 -7.31 19.40
CA LEU A 309 22.88 -7.30 20.60
C LEU A 309 22.77 -5.98 21.38
N VAL A 310 22.78 -4.84 20.67
CA VAL A 310 22.59 -3.52 21.30
C VAL A 310 21.22 -3.43 21.95
N LYS A 311 20.16 -3.83 21.25
CA LYS A 311 18.80 -3.84 21.78
C LYS A 311 18.66 -4.73 23.01
N GLN A 312 19.28 -5.91 23.04
CA GLN A 312 19.31 -6.79 24.22
C GLN A 312 20.05 -6.14 25.39
N PHE A 313 21.20 -5.51 25.13
CA PHE A 313 21.95 -4.77 26.16
C PHE A 313 21.12 -3.62 26.76
N LEU A 314 20.42 -2.85 25.92
CA LEU A 314 19.54 -1.76 26.37
C LEU A 314 18.28 -2.28 27.09
N ASN A 315 17.75 -3.45 26.73
CA ASN A 315 16.56 -4.01 27.38
C ASN A 315 16.85 -4.73 28.71
N ASN A 316 18.06 -5.26 28.90
CA ASN A 316 18.47 -5.97 30.12
C ASN A 316 18.77 -5.03 31.31
N ASP A 317 18.05 -3.90 31.40
CA ASP A 317 18.14 -3.00 32.54
C ASP A 317 17.39 -3.58 33.76
N PRO A 318 18.05 -3.87 34.88
CA PRO A 318 17.38 -4.30 36.10
C PRO A 318 16.41 -3.24 36.67
N TYR A 319 16.46 -1.99 36.20
CA TYR A 319 15.53 -0.94 36.61
C TYR A 319 14.27 -0.82 35.72
N ARG A 320 14.27 -1.31 34.47
CA ARG A 320 13.06 -1.33 33.61
C ARG A 320 12.11 -2.49 33.91
N SER A 321 12.58 -3.58 34.51
CA SER A 321 11.70 -4.68 34.97
C SER A 321 10.74 -4.28 36.11
N LYS A 322 10.81 -3.04 36.62
CA LYS A 322 9.89 -2.52 37.64
C LYS A 322 8.84 -1.52 37.12
N ILE A 323 8.87 -1.13 35.84
CA ILE A 323 8.03 -0.03 35.33
C ILE A 323 6.98 -0.46 34.29
N ASN A 324 7.03 -1.69 33.77
CA ASN A 324 6.00 -2.17 32.84
C ASN A 324 5.03 -3.17 33.52
N LEU A 325 3.99 -2.60 34.14
CA LEU A 325 2.66 -3.21 34.29
C LEU A 325 1.67 -2.43 33.41
#